data_AF-A0A948P346-F1
#
_entry.id   AF-A0A948P346-F1
#
_cell.length_a   1.000
_cell.length_b   1.000
_cell.length_c   1.000
_cell.angle_alpha   90.00
_cell.angle_beta   90.00
_cell.angle_gamma   90.00
#
_symmetry.space_group_name_H-M   'P 1'
#
loop_
_entity.id
_entity.type
_entity.pdbx_description
1 polymer ?
#
loop_
_entity_poly.entity_id
_entity_poly.type
_entity_poly.pdbx_seq_one_letter_code
_entity_poly.pdbx_strand_id
1 'polypeptide(L)'
;MQGKRERYWLTPPELYNTLDAEFHFDFDPCPHPQPEGFNSLTIPWGNMNYCNPPFRKTDGNTVGPTAFVRKAIEEQKNGNSTVLIIPAQSYINLLLEAGAELRPAGRTRFLEVDTREPLKGPSPTIIAILRGNE
;
A
#
# COMPACT_ATOMS: atom_id res chain seq x y z
N MET A 1 -0.49 -31.53 12.78
CA MET A 1 0.31 -30.34 13.13
C MET A 1 0.41 -29.46 11.89
N GLN A 2 -0.27 -28.30 11.84
CA GLN A 2 -0.15 -27.38 10.71
C GLN A 2 1.01 -26.42 10.98
N GLY A 3 2.16 -26.71 10.36
CA GLY A 3 3.42 -25.97 10.52
C GLY A 3 3.43 -24.62 9.78
N LYS A 4 3.77 -23.58 10.53
CA LYS A 4 4.32 -22.25 10.21
C LYS A 4 3.85 -21.55 8.92
N ARG A 5 2.93 -20.58 9.04
CA ARG A 5 2.71 -19.54 8.02
C ARG A 5 3.25 -18.21 8.53
N GLU A 6 4.52 -17.95 8.28
CA GLU A 6 5.12 -16.63 8.48
C GLU A 6 5.90 -16.27 7.23
N ARG A 7 5.35 -15.37 6.42
CA ARG A 7 6.15 -14.69 5.40
C ARG A 7 5.95 -13.20 5.60
N TYR A 8 6.74 -12.65 6.51
CA TYR A 8 7.03 -11.22 6.60
C TYR A 8 8.25 -10.99 5.73
N TRP A 9 8.13 -10.11 4.73
CA TRP A 9 9.21 -9.81 3.81
C TRP A 9 9.84 -8.48 4.21
N LEU A 10 11.13 -8.49 4.49
CA LEU A 10 11.88 -7.26 4.71
C LEU A 10 12.15 -6.59 3.37
N THR A 11 12.20 -5.26 3.42
CA THR A 11 12.72 -4.46 2.31
C THR A 11 14.23 -4.70 2.21
N PRO A 12 14.78 -4.90 1.00
CA PRO A 12 16.22 -4.99 0.82
C PRO A 12 16.94 -3.79 1.48
N PRO A 13 18.03 -4.00 2.24
CA PRO A 13 18.70 -2.93 2.98
C PRO A 13 19.11 -1.74 2.10
N GLU A 14 19.55 -2.00 0.86
CA GLU A 14 19.93 -0.94 -0.08
C GLU A 14 18.77 0.00 -0.41
N LEU A 15 17.58 -0.56 -0.68
CA LEU A 15 16.38 0.24 -0.96
C LEU A 15 15.93 0.99 0.29
N TYR A 16 15.90 0.32 1.45
CA TYR A 16 15.55 0.97 2.71
C TYR A 16 16.50 2.14 3.03
N ASN A 17 17.81 1.92 2.97
CA ASN A 17 18.81 2.93 3.26
C ASN A 17 18.75 4.11 2.29
N THR A 18 18.43 3.87 1.01
CA THR A 18 18.25 4.94 0.03
C THR A 18 17.07 5.84 0.41
N LEU A 19 15.94 5.23 0.79
CA LEU A 19 14.77 5.97 1.24
C LEU A 19 15.02 6.66 2.59
N ASP A 20 15.69 6.01 3.53
CA ASP A 20 15.98 6.61 4.85
C ASP A 20 16.97 7.76 4.76
N ALA A 21 17.93 7.71 3.84
CA ALA A 21 18.81 8.83 3.55
C ALA A 21 18.06 10.05 2.98
N GLU A 22 16.96 9.84 2.25
CA GLU A 22 16.13 10.90 1.67
C GLU A 22 15.11 11.45 2.68
N PHE A 23 14.45 10.57 3.44
CA PHE A 23 13.29 10.92 4.25
C PHE A 23 13.57 10.99 5.76
N HIS A 24 14.63 10.34 6.25
CA HIS A 24 15.02 10.28 7.68
C HIS A 24 13.89 9.74 8.57
N PHE A 25 13.64 8.44 8.50
CA PHE A 25 12.51 7.81 9.20
C PHE A 25 12.69 7.82 10.72
N ASP A 26 11.64 8.20 11.46
CA ASP A 26 11.61 8.18 12.93
C ASP A 26 10.70 7.08 13.50
N PHE A 27 9.98 6.35 12.63
CA PHE A 27 9.06 5.30 13.04
C PHE A 27 8.78 4.27 11.95
N ASP A 28 8.61 3.00 12.36
CA ASP A 28 8.21 1.87 11.51
C ASP A 28 6.89 1.28 12.05
N PRO A 29 5.76 1.41 11.33
CA PRO A 29 4.49 0.80 11.71
C PRO A 29 4.46 -0.72 11.58
N CYS A 30 5.42 -1.33 10.87
CA CYS A 30 5.52 -2.75 10.56
C CYS A 30 6.89 -3.33 10.94
N PRO A 31 7.38 -3.12 12.17
CA PRO A 31 8.76 -3.43 12.53
C PRO A 31 8.99 -4.95 12.60
N HIS A 32 10.24 -5.34 12.36
CA HIS A 32 10.70 -6.71 12.57
C HIS A 32 11.97 -6.75 13.43
N PRO A 33 12.02 -7.55 14.51
CA PRO A 33 10.91 -8.32 15.07
C PRO A 33 9.79 -7.42 15.59
N GLN A 34 8.54 -7.85 15.44
CA GLN A 34 7.40 -7.10 15.97
C GLN A 34 7.37 -7.26 17.50
N PRO A 35 7.33 -6.16 18.28
CA PRO A 35 7.20 -6.27 19.72
C PRO A 35 5.88 -6.96 20.12
N GLU A 36 5.89 -7.69 21.24
CA GLU A 36 4.68 -8.37 21.73
C GLU A 36 3.54 -7.37 21.98
N GLY A 37 2.34 -7.68 21.49
CA GLY A 37 1.17 -6.81 21.61
C GLY A 37 1.22 -5.54 20.76
N PHE A 38 2.25 -5.34 19.94
CA PHE A 38 2.38 -4.13 19.12
C PHE A 38 1.32 -4.08 18.01
N ASN A 39 0.49 -3.05 18.03
CA ASN A 39 -0.47 -2.76 16.98
C ASN A 39 -0.38 -1.28 16.58
N SER A 40 0.37 -1.00 15.51
CA SER A 40 0.56 0.35 14.99
C SER A 40 -0.74 0.99 14.50
N LEU A 41 -1.80 0.22 14.20
CA LEU A 41 -3.09 0.76 13.76
C LEU A 41 -3.87 1.44 14.89
N THR A 42 -3.49 1.21 16.14
CA THR A 42 -4.19 1.74 17.33
C THR A 42 -3.40 2.76 18.12
N ILE A 43 -2.20 3.14 17.66
CA ILE A 43 -1.34 4.15 18.30
C ILE A 43 -1.06 5.31 17.33
N PRO A 44 -0.64 6.48 17.83
CA PRO A 44 -0.08 7.55 17.00
C PRO A 44 1.20 7.09 16.30
N TRP A 45 1.48 7.62 15.11
CA TRP A 45 2.73 7.38 14.38
C TRP A 45 3.73 8.52 14.60
N GLY A 46 4.97 8.32 14.14
CA GLY A 46 6.03 9.33 14.16
C GLY A 46 5.82 10.42 13.10
N ASN A 47 6.75 11.38 13.04
CA ASN A 47 6.66 12.50 12.11
C ASN A 47 6.94 12.05 10.66
N MET A 48 7.86 11.09 10.46
CA MET A 48 8.19 10.54 9.16
C MET A 48 8.33 9.02 9.24
N ASN A 49 7.35 8.34 8.69
CA ASN A 49 7.17 6.90 8.87
C ASN A 49 7.62 6.11 7.64
N TYR A 50 8.24 4.96 7.85
CA TYR A 50 8.47 3.96 6.80
C TYR A 50 7.51 2.79 6.97
N CYS A 51 6.62 2.56 6.01
CA CYS A 51 5.62 1.51 6.10
C CYS A 51 5.76 0.49 4.96
N ASN A 52 6.25 -0.70 5.31
CA ASN A 52 6.22 -1.92 4.49
C ASN A 52 5.14 -2.88 5.04
N PRO A 53 3.85 -2.67 4.72
CA PRO A 53 2.78 -3.47 5.27
C PRO A 53 2.77 -4.90 4.71
N PRO A 54 2.07 -5.83 5.38
CA PRO A 54 1.74 -7.13 4.83
C PRO A 54 1.09 -7.01 3.45
N PHE A 55 1.41 -7.92 2.53
CA PHE A 55 1.00 -7.80 1.12
C PHE A 55 -0.43 -8.27 0.88
N ARG A 56 -0.93 -9.16 1.73
CA ARG A 56 -2.28 -9.72 1.69
C ARG A 56 -2.91 -9.68 3.07
N LYS A 57 -4.25 -9.72 3.12
CA LYS A 57 -4.99 -9.88 4.39
C LYS A 57 -4.68 -11.18 5.12
N THR A 58 -4.16 -12.18 4.42
CA THR A 58 -3.80 -13.49 4.96
C THR A 58 -2.33 -13.59 5.36
N ASP A 59 -1.55 -12.51 5.16
CA ASP A 59 -0.15 -12.50 5.54
C ASP A 59 -0.07 -12.14 7.04
N GLY A 60 0.40 -13.10 7.84
CA GLY A 60 0.43 -12.97 9.31
C GLY A 60 -0.96 -12.84 9.95
N ASN A 61 -1.02 -12.19 11.11
CA ASN A 61 -2.26 -11.86 11.83
C ASN A 61 -2.73 -10.44 11.50
N THR A 62 -2.89 -10.12 10.21
CA THR A 62 -3.06 -8.71 9.80
C THR A 62 -4.32 -8.44 9.00
N VAL A 63 -4.65 -7.15 8.85
CA VAL A 63 -5.80 -6.64 8.11
C VAL A 63 -5.47 -6.26 6.66
N GLY A 64 -4.25 -6.61 6.20
CA GLY A 64 -3.72 -6.33 4.87
C GLY A 64 -3.31 -4.88 4.64
N PRO A 65 -2.76 -4.56 3.45
CA PRO A 65 -2.09 -3.28 3.21
C PRO A 65 -3.06 -2.09 3.22
N THR A 66 -4.33 -2.30 2.87
CA THR A 66 -5.34 -1.23 2.86
C THR A 66 -5.57 -0.60 4.23
N ALA A 67 -5.42 -1.35 5.33
CA ALA A 67 -5.60 -0.80 6.67
C ALA A 67 -4.46 0.17 7.03
N PHE A 68 -3.23 -0.18 6.69
CA PHE A 68 -2.06 0.68 6.90
C PHE A 68 -2.12 1.92 6.02
N VAL A 69 -2.56 1.81 4.76
CA VAL A 69 -2.79 2.98 3.89
C VAL A 69 -3.85 3.93 4.50
N ARG A 70 -4.94 3.39 5.06
CA ARG A 70 -5.94 4.22 5.75
C ARG A 70 -5.36 4.92 6.98
N LYS A 71 -4.59 4.19 7.80
CA LYS A 71 -3.92 4.76 8.97
C LYS A 71 -2.93 5.85 8.57
N ALA A 72 -2.13 5.65 7.52
CA ALA A 72 -1.23 6.67 6.99
C ALA A 72 -1.99 7.94 6.56
N ILE A 73 -3.16 7.81 5.92
CA ILE A 73 -4.04 8.94 5.55
C ILE A 73 -4.62 9.64 6.79
N GLU A 74 -4.91 8.91 7.87
CA GLU A 74 -5.34 9.50 9.14
C GLU A 74 -4.19 10.28 9.80
N GLU A 75 -2.99 9.70 9.85
CA GLU A 75 -1.79 10.34 10.40
C GLU A 75 -1.37 11.57 9.60
N GLN A 76 -1.57 11.57 8.27
CA GLN A 76 -1.37 12.74 7.42
C GLN A 76 -2.19 13.95 7.89
N LYS A 77 -3.41 13.74 8.38
CA LYS A 77 -4.26 14.83 8.91
C LYS A 77 -3.69 15.43 10.20
N ASN A 78 -2.81 14.70 10.89
CA ASN A 78 -2.11 15.15 12.09
C ASN A 78 -0.75 15.80 11.78
N GLY A 79 -0.37 15.91 10.51
CA GLY A 79 0.93 16.47 10.09
C GLY A 79 2.05 15.43 9.93
N ASN A 80 1.75 14.15 10.16
CA ASN A 80 2.72 13.06 10.04
C ASN A 80 2.82 12.58 8.59
N SER A 81 4.03 12.33 8.11
CA SER A 81 4.29 11.83 6.76
C SER A 81 4.59 10.33 6.77
N THR A 82 4.26 9.63 5.68
CA THR A 82 4.54 8.19 5.57
C THR A 82 5.01 7.85 4.16
N VAL A 83 6.16 7.19 4.04
CA VAL A 83 6.60 6.49 2.83
C VAL A 83 6.05 5.06 2.87
N LEU A 84 5.25 4.70 1.87
CA LEU A 84 4.57 3.41 1.76
C LEU A 84 5.16 2.60 0.60
N ILE A 85 5.66 1.40 0.88
CA ILE A 85 5.98 0.41 -0.15
C ILE A 85 4.85 -0.63 -0.22
N ILE A 86 4.05 -0.59 -1.27
CA ILE A 86 2.88 -1.46 -1.42
C ILE A 86 2.96 -2.31 -2.68
N PRO A 87 2.48 -3.56 -2.65
CA PRO A 87 2.40 -4.38 -3.85
C PRO A 87 1.56 -3.69 -4.93
N ALA A 88 2.13 -3.58 -6.12
CA ALA A 88 1.45 -3.09 -7.30
C ALA A 88 1.52 -4.14 -8.41
N GLN A 89 0.55 -4.10 -9.32
CA GLN A 89 0.68 -4.85 -10.57
C GLN A 89 1.74 -4.19 -11.45
N SER A 90 2.52 -4.99 -12.18
CA SER A 90 3.63 -4.49 -13.00
C SER A 90 3.22 -3.38 -13.96
N TYR A 91 1.99 -3.43 -14.49
CA TYR A 91 1.48 -2.38 -15.37
C TYR A 91 1.40 -1.00 -14.71
N ILE A 92 1.25 -0.90 -13.38
CA ILE A 92 1.27 0.40 -12.68
C ILE A 92 2.65 1.03 -12.77
N ASN A 93 3.72 0.26 -12.58
CA ASN A 93 5.09 0.76 -12.71
C ASN A 93 5.38 1.17 -14.16
N LEU A 94 5.00 0.35 -15.15
CA LEU A 94 5.13 0.70 -16.56
C LEU A 94 4.40 2.00 -16.91
N LEU A 95 3.21 2.21 -16.36
CA LEU A 95 2.43 3.44 -16.55
C LEU A 95 3.12 4.66 -15.91
N LEU A 96 3.65 4.51 -14.69
CA LEU A 96 4.41 5.58 -14.02
C LEU A 96 5.69 5.93 -14.78
N GLU A 97 6.44 4.93 -15.23
CA GLU A 97 7.65 5.10 -16.06
C GLU A 97 7.35 5.79 -17.39
N ALA A 98 6.18 5.51 -17.98
CA ALA A 98 5.71 6.17 -19.20
C ALA A 98 5.13 7.58 -18.95
N GLY A 99 5.10 8.08 -17.71
CA GLY A 99 4.57 9.39 -17.36
C GLY A 99 3.04 9.49 -17.38
N ALA A 100 2.33 8.37 -17.16
CA ALA A 100 0.87 8.37 -17.14
C ALA A 100 0.32 9.18 -15.95
N GLU A 101 -0.76 9.93 -16.21
CA GLU A 101 -1.57 10.54 -15.15
C GLU A 101 -2.49 9.46 -14.56
N LEU A 102 -2.39 9.21 -13.25
CA LEU A 102 -3.21 8.25 -12.54
C LEU A 102 -4.34 8.94 -11.75
N ARG A 103 -5.57 8.45 -11.88
CA ARG A 103 -6.74 8.94 -11.12
C ARG A 103 -7.47 7.80 -10.40
N PRO A 104 -7.96 8.02 -9.17
CA PRO A 104 -8.75 7.01 -8.47
C PRO A 104 -10.07 6.76 -9.20
N ALA A 105 -10.42 5.49 -9.43
CA ALA A 105 -11.70 5.09 -10.05
C ALA A 105 -12.62 4.35 -9.06
N GLY A 106 -12.18 4.20 -7.80
CA GLY A 106 -12.92 3.47 -6.77
C GLY A 106 -13.05 2.00 -7.11
N ARG A 107 -14.28 1.47 -7.03
CA ARG A 107 -14.62 0.11 -7.45
C ARG A 107 -15.56 0.20 -8.64
N THR A 108 -15.00 0.25 -9.85
CA THR A 108 -15.79 0.50 -11.06
C THR A 108 -16.79 -0.63 -11.31
N ARG A 109 -18.08 -0.29 -11.27
CA ARG A 109 -19.19 -1.19 -11.64
C ARG A 109 -19.33 -1.23 -13.15
N PHE A 110 -18.44 -1.97 -13.81
CA PHE A 110 -18.55 -2.23 -15.24
C PHE A 110 -19.90 -2.87 -15.57
N LEU A 111 -20.42 -2.55 -16.75
CA LEU A 111 -21.67 -3.14 -17.25
C LEU A 111 -21.34 -4.40 -18.05
N GLU A 112 -22.13 -5.44 -17.86
CA GLU A 112 -22.14 -6.61 -18.72
C GLU A 112 -22.56 -6.18 -20.15
N VAL A 113 -21.96 -6.78 -21.18
CA VAL A 113 -22.01 -6.28 -22.57
C VAL A 113 -23.42 -6.33 -23.14
N ASP A 114 -24.15 -7.41 -22.88
CA ASP A 114 -25.45 -7.68 -23.50
C ASP A 114 -26.61 -7.13 -22.65
N THR A 115 -26.62 -7.47 -21.37
CA THR A 115 -27.68 -7.14 -20.41
C THR A 115 -27.58 -5.72 -19.87
N ARG A 116 -26.41 -5.09 -19.96
CA ARG A 116 -26.09 -3.80 -19.33
C ARG A 116 -26.25 -3.78 -17.82
N GLU A 117 -26.34 -4.94 -17.18
CA GLU A 117 -26.39 -5.02 -15.73
C GLU A 117 -25.02 -4.70 -15.11
N PRO A 118 -24.99 -4.01 -13.96
CA PRO A 118 -23.74 -3.67 -13.29
C PRO A 118 -23.09 -4.89 -12.60
N LEU A 119 -21.77 -4.97 -12.66
CA LEU A 119 -20.97 -5.94 -11.91
C LEU A 119 -21.27 -5.83 -10.40
N LYS A 120 -21.73 -6.94 -9.81
CA LYS A 120 -22.18 -6.98 -8.40
C LYS A 120 -21.03 -6.84 -7.40
N GLY A 121 -19.85 -7.41 -7.72
CA GLY A 121 -18.65 -7.39 -6.88
C GLY A 121 -17.43 -6.76 -7.56
N PRO A 122 -17.45 -5.46 -7.91
CA PRO A 122 -16.38 -4.83 -8.67
C PRO A 122 -15.08 -4.79 -7.87
N SER A 123 -13.94 -5.06 -8.51
CA SER A 123 -12.61 -4.85 -7.90
C SER A 123 -12.25 -3.37 -7.84
N PRO A 124 -11.30 -2.95 -6.98
CA PRO A 124 -10.70 -1.63 -7.07
C PRO A 124 -10.05 -1.39 -8.43
N THR A 125 -10.18 -0.19 -8.94
CA THR A 125 -9.73 0.22 -10.27
C THR A 125 -9.06 1.60 -10.21
N ILE A 126 -8.18 1.84 -11.16
CA ILE A 126 -7.50 3.11 -11.38
C ILE A 126 -7.68 3.50 -12.85
N ILE A 127 -7.82 4.80 -13.12
CA ILE A 127 -7.77 5.33 -14.48
C ILE A 127 -6.32 5.74 -14.73
N ALA A 128 -5.75 5.30 -15.83
CA ALA A 128 -4.44 5.73 -16.29
C ALA A 128 -4.59 6.45 -17.63
N ILE A 129 -4.03 7.65 -17.74
CA ILE A 129 -4.14 8.51 -18.92
C ILE A 129 -2.75 8.67 -19.52
N LEU A 130 -2.56 8.13 -20.71
CA LEU A 130 -1.40 8.38 -21.57
C LEU A 130 -1.78 9.45 -22.58
N ARG A 131 -1.09 10.59 -22.55
CA ARG A 131 -1.26 11.64 -23.56
C ARG A 131 -0.31 11.33 -24.71
N GLY A 132 -0.75 11.58 -25.94
CA GLY A 132 0.16 11.50 -27.09
C GLY A 132 1.29 12.51 -26.90
N ASN A 133 2.49 12.14 -27.34
CA ASN A 133 3.59 13.09 -27.43
C ASN A 133 3.21 14.14 -28.47
N GLU A 134 3.29 15.42 -28.10
CA GLU A 134 3.25 16.53 -29.07
C GLU A 134 4.47 16.49 -29.99
#